data_AF-A0A534JBQ7-F1
#
_entry.id   AF-A0A534JBQ7-F1
#
_cell.length_a   1.000
_cell.length_b   1.000
_cell.length_c   1.000
_cell.angle_alpha   90.00
_cell.angle_beta   90.00
_cell.angle_gamma   90.00
#
_symmetry.space_group_name_H-M   'P 1'
#
loop_
_entity.id
_entity.type
_entity.pdbx_description
1 polymer ?
#
loop_
_entity_poly.entity_id
_entity_poly.type
_entity_poly.pdbx_seq_one_letter_code
_entity_poly.pdbx_strand_id
1 'polypeptide(L)'
;MSSAPYPEAKPAEIDESEEAAERYLRTAIDDAREILKVTGLKPKRVIFYTAPGWARTVYAKLAALVPTKSPDIGAAMKSLMQDPDLRNRAAEVQALAKKIVPDIARLGHEEAAARSTAFDERAYLAGASAFLSGELKSRVAVFEADARDIEDPKGRATMAVPWRPAIFVE
;
A
#
# COMPACT_ATOMS: atom_id res chain seq x y z
N MET A 1 -2.82 3.86 47.75
CA MET A 1 -2.34 4.62 46.58
C MET A 1 -1.60 3.64 45.70
N SER A 2 -1.98 3.50 44.43
CA SER A 2 -1.27 2.61 43.50
C SER A 2 0.14 3.18 43.27
N SER A 3 1.17 2.42 43.64
CA SER A 3 2.57 2.86 43.68
C SER A 3 3.40 2.27 42.53
N ALA A 4 2.76 1.96 41.41
CA ALA A 4 3.46 1.46 40.23
C ALA A 4 4.18 2.62 39.51
N PRO A 5 5.45 2.43 39.07
CA PRO A 5 6.14 3.40 38.24
C PRO A 5 5.44 3.54 36.88
N TYR A 6 5.57 4.71 36.26
CA TYR A 6 5.05 4.94 34.92
C TYR A 6 5.78 4.03 33.92
N PRO A 7 5.07 3.35 33.00
CA PRO A 7 5.70 2.45 32.05
C PRO A 7 6.56 3.26 31.06
N GLU A 8 7.80 2.82 30.88
CA GLU A 8 8.72 3.39 29.88
C GLU A 8 8.61 2.63 28.56
N ALA A 9 8.62 3.37 27.45
CA ALA A 9 8.64 2.77 26.13
C ALA A 9 9.94 1.99 25.93
N LYS A 10 9.83 0.78 25.37
CA LYS A 10 10.99 -0.04 25.03
C LYS A 10 11.29 0.16 23.54
N PRO A 11 12.41 0.78 23.16
CA PRO A 11 12.73 1.03 21.76
C PRO A 11 12.79 -0.23 20.90
N ALA A 12 13.10 -1.39 21.50
CA ALA A 12 13.16 -2.68 20.82
C ALA A 12 11.77 -3.26 20.45
N GLU A 13 10.69 -2.71 21.00
CA GLU A 13 9.31 -3.10 20.67
C GLU A 13 8.67 -2.13 19.64
N ILE A 14 9.41 -1.10 19.21
CA ILE A 14 8.95 -0.12 18.20
C ILE A 14 9.43 -0.57 16.83
N ASP A 15 8.48 -0.90 15.95
CA ASP A 15 8.75 -1.24 14.55
C ASP A 15 7.96 -0.31 13.62
N GLU A 16 8.66 0.68 13.05
CA GLU A 16 8.10 1.65 12.11
C GLU A 16 7.45 1.01 10.88
N SER A 17 7.93 -0.16 10.45
CA SER A 17 7.38 -0.87 9.29
C SER A 17 6.01 -1.44 9.59
N GLU A 18 5.85 -2.03 10.79
CA GLU A 18 4.56 -2.51 11.29
C GLU A 18 3.60 -1.35 11.55
N GLU A 19 4.08 -0.23 12.09
CA GLU A 19 3.25 0.96 12.25
C GLU A 19 2.77 1.51 10.89
N ALA A 20 3.63 1.52 9.88
CA ALA A 20 3.25 1.92 8.53
C ALA A 20 2.20 0.96 7.94
N ALA A 21 2.33 -0.35 8.15
CA ALA A 21 1.34 -1.35 7.73
C ALA A 21 -0.02 -1.14 8.42
N GLU A 22 -0.03 -0.77 9.69
CA GLU A 22 -1.27 -0.45 10.42
C GLU A 22 -1.90 0.87 9.94
N ARG A 23 -1.07 1.88 9.65
CA ARG A 23 -1.54 3.12 8.98
C ARG A 23 -2.18 2.81 7.63
N TYR A 24 -1.58 1.92 6.84
CA TYR A 24 -2.13 1.45 5.58
C TYR A 24 -3.49 0.78 5.74
N LEU A 25 -3.65 -0.14 6.72
CA LEU A 25 -4.93 -0.78 7.00
C LEU A 25 -6.01 0.24 7.33
N ARG A 26 -5.68 1.19 8.20
CA ARG A 26 -6.61 2.24 8.63
C ARG A 26 -7.06 3.09 7.45
N THR A 27 -6.14 3.56 6.61
CA THR A 27 -6.48 4.33 5.42
C THR A 27 -7.37 3.53 4.46
N ALA A 28 -7.08 2.24 4.24
CA ALA A 28 -7.91 1.39 3.39
C ALA A 28 -9.35 1.22 3.92
N ILE A 29 -9.51 1.11 5.24
CA ILE A 29 -10.83 1.05 5.89
C ILE A 29 -11.58 2.37 5.75
N ASP A 30 -10.89 3.49 5.98
CA ASP A 30 -11.50 4.82 5.90
C ASP A 30 -11.93 5.13 4.46
N ASP A 31 -11.10 4.82 3.46
CA ASP A 31 -11.45 4.92 2.04
C ASP A 31 -12.66 4.05 1.69
N ALA A 32 -12.70 2.80 2.18
CA ALA A 32 -13.85 1.91 1.97
C ALA A 32 -15.13 2.52 2.57
N ARG A 33 -15.08 2.99 3.83
CA ARG A 33 -16.21 3.61 4.52
C ARG A 33 -16.69 4.87 3.80
N GLU A 34 -15.77 5.69 3.30
CA GLU A 34 -16.12 6.89 2.53
C GLU A 34 -16.84 6.52 1.23
N ILE A 35 -16.35 5.51 0.49
CA ILE A 35 -17.04 4.99 -0.70
C ILE A 35 -18.45 4.52 -0.35
N LEU A 36 -18.62 3.75 0.72
CA LEU A 36 -19.94 3.28 1.17
C LEU A 36 -20.87 4.44 1.53
N LYS A 37 -20.34 5.44 2.23
CA LYS A 37 -21.09 6.64 2.62
C LYS A 37 -21.54 7.45 1.41
N VAL A 38 -20.66 7.68 0.43
CA VAL A 38 -20.95 8.49 -0.76
C VAL A 38 -21.89 7.76 -1.71
N THR A 39 -21.71 6.45 -1.89
CA THR A 39 -22.56 5.65 -2.79
C THR A 39 -23.92 5.30 -2.18
N GLY A 40 -24.03 5.29 -0.85
CA GLY A 40 -25.26 4.92 -0.12
C GLY A 40 -25.66 3.45 -0.30
N LEU A 41 -24.78 2.63 -0.88
CA LEU A 41 -25.05 1.22 -1.16
C LEU A 41 -24.94 0.38 0.12
N LYS A 42 -25.73 -0.70 0.20
CA LYS A 42 -25.52 -1.77 1.17
C LYS A 42 -24.62 -2.83 0.53
N PRO A 43 -23.31 -2.81 0.81
CA PRO A 43 -22.37 -3.72 0.19
C PRO A 43 -22.69 -5.18 0.55
N LYS A 44 -22.77 -6.04 -0.46
CA LYS A 44 -22.73 -7.50 -0.28
C LYS A 44 -21.29 -7.98 -0.30
N ARG A 45 -20.46 -7.35 -1.14
CA ARG A 45 -19.06 -7.70 -1.33
C ARG A 45 -18.21 -6.45 -1.52
N VAL A 46 -17.07 -6.40 -0.83
CA VAL A 46 -16.04 -5.38 -1.00
C VAL A 46 -14.78 -6.08 -1.49
N ILE A 47 -14.21 -5.57 -2.58
CA ILE A 47 -13.02 -6.11 -3.21
C ILE A 47 -11.90 -5.08 -3.11
N PHE A 48 -10.78 -5.49 -2.52
CA PHE A 48 -9.54 -4.71 -2.50
C PHE A 48 -8.59 -5.24 -3.57
N TYR A 49 -8.13 -4.35 -4.44
CA TYR A 49 -7.10 -4.64 -5.41
C TYR A 49 -5.78 -4.04 -4.94
N THR A 50 -4.80 -4.91 -4.75
CA THR A 50 -3.45 -4.55 -4.35
C THR A 50 -2.56 -4.36 -5.57
N ALA A 51 -1.53 -3.52 -5.43
CA ALA A 51 -0.59 -3.29 -6.51
C ALA A 51 0.21 -4.57 -6.81
N PRO A 52 0.55 -4.82 -8.08
CA PRO A 52 1.31 -6.00 -8.45
C PRO A 52 2.72 -5.98 -7.84
N GLY A 53 3.32 -7.16 -7.64
CA GLY A 53 4.63 -7.30 -6.98
C GLY A 53 5.70 -6.37 -7.55
N TRP A 54 5.80 -6.28 -8.88
CA TRP A 54 6.76 -5.40 -9.56
C TRP A 54 6.57 -3.92 -9.21
N ALA A 55 5.32 -3.45 -9.08
CA ALA A 55 5.01 -2.07 -8.75
C ALA A 55 5.39 -1.75 -7.29
N ARG A 56 5.17 -2.71 -6.38
CA ARG A 56 5.59 -2.62 -4.98
C ARG A 56 7.11 -2.51 -4.86
N THR A 57 7.86 -3.28 -5.66
CA THR A 57 9.33 -3.18 -5.74
C THR A 57 9.79 -1.80 -6.24
N VAL A 58 9.13 -1.26 -7.28
CA VAL A 58 9.44 0.09 -7.78
C VAL A 58 9.22 1.13 -6.70
N TYR A 59 8.10 1.05 -5.98
CA TYR A 59 7.79 1.98 -4.89
C TYR A 59 8.82 1.92 -3.77
N ALA A 60 9.14 0.72 -3.27
CA ALA A 60 10.11 0.51 -2.21
C ALA A 60 11.48 1.14 -2.54
N LYS A 61 11.98 0.91 -3.77
CA LYS A 61 13.25 1.51 -4.22
C LYS A 61 13.20 3.03 -4.33
N LEU A 62 12.08 3.63 -4.72
CA LEU A 62 11.93 5.08 -4.78
C LEU A 62 11.79 5.70 -3.38
N ALA A 63 11.04 5.04 -2.48
CA ALA A 63 10.88 5.45 -1.10
C ALA A 63 12.22 5.46 -0.34
N ALA A 64 13.10 4.48 -0.62
CA ALA A 64 14.44 4.40 -0.05
C ALA A 64 15.34 5.63 -0.37
N LEU A 65 15.02 6.42 -1.39
CA LEU A 65 15.85 7.55 -1.82
C LEU A 65 15.46 8.87 -1.17
N VAL A 66 14.21 9.01 -0.72
CA VAL A 66 13.71 10.25 -0.11
C VAL A 66 14.44 10.63 1.19
N PRO A 67 14.85 9.69 2.07
CA PRO A 67 15.66 10.02 3.24
C PRO A 67 17.05 10.60 2.92
N THR A 68 17.51 10.49 1.67
CA THR A 68 18.85 10.97 1.27
C THR A 68 18.85 12.48 1.02
N LYS A 69 19.97 13.15 1.32
CA LYS A 69 20.10 14.62 1.16
C LYS A 69 19.97 15.12 -0.30
N SER A 70 20.08 14.22 -1.28
CA SER A 70 19.95 14.53 -2.71
C SER A 70 19.31 13.34 -3.43
N PRO A 71 17.97 13.25 -3.46
CA PRO A 71 17.28 12.13 -4.10
C PRO A 71 17.47 12.17 -5.61
N ASP A 72 18.30 11.27 -6.15
CA ASP A 72 18.50 11.10 -7.59
C ASP A 72 17.51 10.07 -8.17
N ILE A 73 16.34 10.56 -8.57
CA ILE A 73 15.31 9.76 -9.24
C ILE A 73 15.83 9.17 -10.56
N GLY A 74 16.75 9.85 -11.25
CA GLY A 74 17.37 9.36 -12.49
C GLY A 74 18.23 8.13 -12.25
N ALA A 75 19.04 8.13 -11.19
CA ALA A 75 19.81 6.96 -10.75
C ALA A 75 18.91 5.82 -10.29
N ALA A 76 17.82 6.14 -9.57
CA ALA A 76 16.80 5.17 -9.16
C ALA A 76 16.23 4.41 -10.36
N MET A 77 15.81 5.16 -11.38
CA MET A 77 15.25 4.61 -12.60
C MET A 77 16.27 3.75 -13.34
N LYS A 78 17.54 4.15 -13.39
CA LYS A 78 18.61 3.32 -13.97
C LYS A 78 18.77 2.00 -13.21
N SER A 79 18.76 2.03 -11.88
CA SER A 79 18.84 0.83 -11.03
C SER A 79 17.62 -0.08 -11.21
N LEU A 80 16.41 0.47 -11.33
CA LEU A 80 15.20 -0.29 -11.63
C LEU A 80 15.29 -1.00 -12.98
N MET A 81 15.90 -0.36 -13.99
CA MET A 81 16.08 -0.95 -15.33
C MET A 81 17.19 -2.01 -15.42
N GLN A 82 17.95 -2.26 -14.35
CA GLN A 82 18.89 -3.39 -14.27
C GLN A 82 18.16 -4.72 -14.04
N ASP A 83 16.95 -4.68 -13.49
CA ASP A 83 16.10 -5.84 -13.32
C ASP A 83 15.43 -6.20 -14.67
N PRO A 84 15.65 -7.41 -15.22
CA PRO A 84 15.07 -7.83 -16.48
C PRO A 84 13.53 -7.76 -16.51
N ASP A 85 12.87 -8.08 -15.40
CA ASP A 85 11.40 -8.11 -15.33
C ASP A 85 10.80 -6.70 -15.36
N LEU A 86 11.46 -5.75 -14.68
CA LEU A 86 11.08 -4.34 -14.74
C LEU A 86 11.44 -3.69 -16.07
N ARG A 87 12.54 -4.12 -16.70
CA ARG A 87 12.96 -3.62 -18.01
C ARG A 87 11.98 -4.01 -19.11
N ASN A 88 11.42 -5.22 -19.05
CA ASN A 88 10.35 -5.65 -19.97
C ASN A 88 9.08 -4.78 -19.83
N ARG A 89 8.90 -4.15 -18.67
CA ARG A 89 7.77 -3.26 -18.33
C ARG A 89 8.17 -1.78 -18.24
N ALA A 90 9.24 -1.37 -18.93
CA ALA A 90 9.84 -0.04 -18.75
C ALA A 90 8.83 1.13 -18.88
N ALA A 91 7.87 1.04 -19.81
CA ALA A 91 6.84 2.06 -19.97
C ALA A 91 5.88 2.15 -18.77
N GLU A 92 5.44 1.02 -18.24
CA GLU A 92 4.59 0.94 -17.04
C GLU A 92 5.34 1.43 -15.80
N VAL A 93 6.61 1.06 -15.66
CA VAL A 93 7.49 1.51 -14.56
C VAL A 93 7.65 3.04 -14.60
N GLN A 94 7.89 3.62 -15.78
CA GLN A 94 8.00 5.07 -15.93
C GLN A 94 6.69 5.80 -15.62
N ALA A 95 5.56 5.27 -16.07
CA ALA A 95 4.24 5.84 -15.77
C ALA A 95 3.93 5.80 -14.26
N LEU A 96 4.22 4.66 -13.63
CA LEU A 96 4.07 4.49 -12.18
C LEU A 96 4.98 5.44 -11.42
N ALA A 97 6.27 5.50 -11.76
CA ALA A 97 7.25 6.38 -11.11
C ALA A 97 6.81 7.85 -11.15
N LYS A 98 6.33 8.34 -12.29
CA LYS A 98 5.80 9.72 -12.41
C LYS A 98 4.61 9.98 -11.50
N LYS A 99 3.77 8.97 -11.25
CA LYS A 99 2.60 9.08 -10.36
C LYS A 99 3.01 9.07 -8.89
N ILE A 100 3.95 8.22 -8.49
CA ILE A 100 4.29 7.99 -7.07
C ILE A 100 5.38 8.92 -6.54
N VAL A 101 6.32 9.39 -7.38
CA VAL A 101 7.40 10.29 -6.94
C VAL A 101 6.87 11.54 -6.21
N PRO A 102 5.86 12.27 -6.73
CA PRO A 102 5.30 13.42 -6.01
C PRO A 102 4.63 13.04 -4.68
N ASP A 103 4.01 11.85 -4.62
CA ASP A 103 3.35 11.37 -3.42
C ASP A 103 4.37 10.98 -2.35
N ILE A 104 5.44 10.27 -2.71
CA ILE A 104 6.53 9.90 -1.81
C ILE A 104 7.28 11.15 -1.34
N ALA A 105 7.49 12.15 -2.21
CA ALA A 105 8.15 13.40 -1.84
C ALA A 105 7.36 14.24 -0.82
N ARG A 106 6.04 14.01 -0.68
CA ARG A 106 5.20 14.62 0.35
C ARG A 106 5.25 13.86 1.68
N LEU A 107 5.78 12.64 1.69
CA LEU A 107 5.97 11.88 2.93
C LEU A 107 7.14 12.47 3.73
N GLY A 108 7.04 12.38 5.05
CA GLY A 108 8.20 12.64 5.92
C GLY A 108 9.31 11.61 5.68
N HIS A 109 10.56 11.96 6.01
CA HIS A 109 11.71 11.06 5.83
C HIS A 109 11.53 9.73 6.56
N GLU A 110 10.94 9.76 7.76
CA GLU A 110 10.64 8.59 8.58
C GLU A 110 9.61 7.65 7.92
N GLU A 111 8.50 8.21 7.45
CA GLU A 111 7.46 7.44 6.74
C GLU A 111 7.99 6.87 5.41
N ALA A 112 8.80 7.63 4.67
CA ALA A 112 9.43 7.12 3.45
C ALA A 112 10.43 6.00 3.75
N ALA A 113 11.17 6.08 4.86
CA ALA A 113 12.07 5.02 5.31
C ALA A 113 11.30 3.77 5.74
N ALA A 114 10.21 3.91 6.49
CA ALA A 114 9.34 2.80 6.90
C ALA A 114 8.75 2.05 5.69
N ARG A 115 8.45 2.77 4.61
CA ARG A 115 7.91 2.21 3.36
C ARG A 115 8.98 1.81 2.33
N SER A 116 10.26 1.90 2.69
CA SER A 116 11.38 1.57 1.78
C SER A 116 11.60 0.07 1.59
N THR A 117 10.99 -0.76 2.45
CA THR A 117 10.99 -2.21 2.34
C THR A 117 9.77 -2.68 1.54
N ALA A 118 9.95 -3.75 0.74
CA ALA A 118 8.83 -4.34 0.02
C ALA A 118 7.81 -4.92 1.02
N PHE A 119 6.59 -4.40 0.98
CA PHE A 119 5.49 -4.80 1.85
C PHE A 119 4.50 -5.68 1.08
N ASP A 120 4.16 -6.85 1.65
CA ASP A 120 3.19 -7.74 1.02
C ASP A 120 1.73 -7.32 1.31
N GLU A 121 1.29 -6.25 0.64
CA GLU A 121 -0.07 -5.71 0.74
C GLU A 121 -1.17 -6.77 0.62
N ARG A 122 -1.02 -7.71 -0.31
CA ARG A 122 -2.01 -8.77 -0.54
C ARG A 122 -2.08 -9.67 0.68
N ALA A 123 -0.95 -10.20 1.12
CA ALA A 123 -0.91 -11.11 2.27
C ALA A 123 -1.43 -10.41 3.54
N TYR A 124 -1.08 -9.13 3.72
CA TYR A 124 -1.50 -8.35 4.86
C TYR A 124 -3.02 -8.11 4.89
N LEU A 125 -3.62 -7.62 3.80
CA LEU A 125 -5.07 -7.44 3.72
C LEU A 125 -5.83 -8.76 3.77
N ALA A 126 -5.28 -9.83 3.17
CA ALA A 126 -5.86 -11.16 3.26
C ALA A 126 -5.86 -11.68 4.71
N GLY A 127 -4.78 -11.46 5.46
CA GLY A 127 -4.70 -11.75 6.90
C GLY A 127 -5.72 -10.95 7.73
N ALA A 128 -5.95 -9.69 7.36
CA ALA A 128 -6.94 -8.82 7.99
C ALA A 128 -8.39 -9.02 7.48
N SER A 129 -8.63 -9.95 6.55
CA SER A 129 -9.94 -10.09 5.86
C SER A 129 -11.12 -10.34 6.79
N ALA A 130 -10.93 -11.12 7.87
CA ALA A 130 -11.96 -11.38 8.86
C ALA A 130 -12.35 -10.11 9.63
N PHE A 131 -11.35 -9.32 10.02
CA PHE A 131 -11.55 -8.03 10.67
C PHE A 131 -12.25 -7.04 9.73
N LEU A 132 -11.75 -6.90 8.50
CA LEU A 132 -12.35 -6.04 7.47
C LEU A 132 -13.81 -6.43 7.18
N SER A 133 -14.12 -7.72 7.15
CA SER A 133 -15.48 -8.20 6.92
C SER A 133 -16.44 -7.83 8.06
N GLY A 134 -15.97 -7.88 9.30
CA GLY A 134 -16.72 -7.42 10.48
C GLY A 134 -16.94 -5.91 10.46
N GLU A 135 -15.90 -5.16 10.14
CA GLU A 135 -15.91 -3.70 10.14
C GLU A 135 -16.80 -3.12 9.03
N LEU A 136 -16.71 -3.68 7.83
CA LEU A 136 -17.50 -3.27 6.66
C LEU A 136 -18.85 -3.99 6.56
N LYS A 137 -19.13 -4.93 7.48
CA LYS A 137 -20.35 -5.78 7.49
C LYS A 137 -20.63 -6.44 6.13
N SER A 138 -19.58 -6.84 5.43
CA SER A 138 -19.59 -7.30 4.04
C SER A 138 -18.60 -8.43 3.83
N ARG A 139 -18.77 -9.23 2.78
CA ARG A 139 -17.72 -10.17 2.39
C ARG A 139 -16.55 -9.41 1.79
N VAL A 140 -15.34 -9.66 2.28
CA VAL A 140 -14.13 -9.03 1.76
C VAL A 140 -13.35 -10.00 0.90
N ALA A 141 -12.95 -9.57 -0.30
CA ALA A 141 -12.04 -10.27 -1.18
C ALA A 141 -10.82 -9.40 -1.47
N VAL A 142 -9.65 -10.03 -1.63
CA VAL A 142 -8.39 -9.34 -1.93
C VAL A 142 -7.76 -9.98 -3.15
N PHE A 143 -7.47 -9.18 -4.17
CA PHE A 143 -6.80 -9.61 -5.39
C PHE A 143 -5.58 -8.75 -5.66
N GLU A 144 -4.61 -9.29 -6.39
CA GLU A 144 -3.55 -8.50 -7.02
C GLU A 144 -4.01 -8.04 -8.39
N ALA A 145 -3.64 -6.82 -8.77
CA ALA A 145 -4.13 -6.21 -10.00
C ALA A 145 -3.71 -6.95 -11.29
N ASP A 146 -2.65 -7.77 -11.25
CA ASP A 146 -2.17 -8.61 -12.35
C ASP A 146 -2.50 -10.10 -12.19
N ALA A 147 -3.34 -10.46 -11.22
CA ALA A 147 -3.78 -11.84 -11.02
C ALA A 147 -4.63 -12.33 -12.21
N ARG A 148 -4.40 -13.58 -12.64
CA ARG A 148 -5.11 -14.18 -13.79
C ARG A 148 -6.60 -14.41 -13.54
N ASP A 149 -6.97 -14.65 -12.29
CA ASP A 149 -8.34 -14.96 -11.86
C ASP A 149 -9.02 -13.75 -11.18
N ILE A 150 -8.69 -12.54 -11.63
CA ILE A 150 -9.22 -11.30 -11.05
C ILE A 150 -10.67 -11.05 -11.47
N GLU A 151 -11.54 -10.83 -10.48
CA GLU A 151 -12.93 -10.41 -10.70
C GLU A 151 -13.05 -8.87 -10.72
N ASP A 152 -12.75 -8.23 -11.85
CA ASP A 152 -12.81 -6.77 -11.97
C ASP A 152 -13.73 -6.28 -13.11
N PRO A 153 -15.06 -6.29 -12.92
CA PRO A 153 -16.01 -5.90 -13.94
C PRO A 153 -15.94 -4.40 -14.32
N LYS A 154 -15.24 -3.56 -13.53
CA LYS A 154 -15.12 -2.11 -13.77
C LYS A 154 -13.69 -1.62 -14.05
N GLY A 155 -12.72 -2.51 -14.22
CA GLY A 155 -11.32 -2.14 -14.49
C GLY A 155 -10.65 -1.34 -13.36
N ARG A 156 -11.17 -1.44 -12.13
CA ARG A 156 -10.69 -0.73 -10.92
C ARG A 156 -9.29 -1.17 -10.51
N ALA A 157 -8.86 -2.39 -10.83
CA ALA A 157 -7.58 -2.95 -10.44
C ALA A 157 -6.38 -2.16 -10.97
N THR A 158 -6.50 -1.59 -12.18
CA THR A 158 -5.47 -0.73 -12.79
C THR A 158 -5.20 0.56 -12.02
N MET A 159 -6.13 0.95 -11.14
CA MET A 159 -6.00 2.14 -10.31
C MET A 159 -5.24 1.87 -9.01
N ALA A 160 -4.98 0.60 -8.67
CA ALA A 160 -4.23 0.22 -7.49
C ALA A 160 -2.80 0.74 -7.59
N VAL A 161 -2.35 1.42 -6.54
CA VAL A 161 -0.99 1.94 -6.42
C VAL A 161 -0.42 1.37 -5.13
N PRO A 162 0.89 1.09 -5.05
CA PRO A 162 1.47 0.64 -3.78
C PRO A 162 1.12 1.59 -2.64
N TRP A 163 0.80 1.04 -1.48
CA TRP A 163 0.28 1.74 -0.29
C TRP A 163 -1.10 2.39 -0.46
N ARG A 164 -1.80 2.17 -1.58
CA ARG A 164 -3.14 2.68 -1.87
C ARG A 164 -3.95 1.68 -2.71
N PRO A 165 -4.62 0.71 -2.07
CA PRO A 165 -5.37 -0.31 -2.79
C PRO A 165 -6.57 0.32 -3.51
N ALA A 166 -6.91 -0.21 -4.68
CA ALA A 166 -8.16 0.19 -5.32
C ALA A 166 -9.33 -0.60 -4.70
N ILE A 167 -10.44 0.08 -4.45
CA ILE A 167 -11.59 -0.51 -3.78
C ILE A 167 -12.77 -0.55 -4.75
N PHE A 168 -13.40 -1.72 -4.83
CA PHE A 168 -14.66 -1.93 -5.54
C PHE A 168 -15.70 -2.47 -4.58
N VAL A 169 -16.91 -1.93 -4.70
CA VAL A 169 -18.04 -2.30 -3.86
C VAL A 169 -19.18 -2.76 -4.76
N GLU A 170 -19.76 -3.90 -4.38
CA GLU A 170 -20.90 -4.56 -5.01
C GLU A 170 -22.07 -4.71 -4.02
#